data_AF-A0A7K4LDI4-F1
#
_entry.id   AF-A0A7K4LDI4-F1
#
_cell.length_a   1.000
_cell.length_b   1.000
_cell.length_c   1.000
_cell.angle_alpha   90.00
_cell.angle_beta   90.00
_cell.angle_gamma   90.00
#
_symmetry.space_group_name_H-M   'P 1'
#
loop_
_entity.id
_entity.type
_entity.pdbx_description
1 polymer ?
#
loop_
_entity_poly.entity_id
_entity_poly.type
_entity_poly.pdbx_seq_one_letter_code
_entity_poly.pdbx_strand_id
1 'polypeptide(L)'
;PLSQVLIIGGGDGGVLREVVKHPAVESVVQCEIDEDVIQVSKKYLPGMAVGYSSAKLTLHVGDGFEFMKQNQEAFDVIITDSSDPMG
;
A
#
# COMPACT_ATOMS: atom_id res chain seq x y z
N PRO A 1 -14.13 10.57 12.66
CA PRO A 1 -14.12 10.03 11.29
C PRO A 1 -13.18 8.84 11.22
N LEU A 2 -13.55 7.90 10.38
CA LEU A 2 -13.06 6.54 10.29
C LEU A 2 -12.10 6.57 9.06
N SER A 3 -10.82 6.21 9.23
CA SER A 3 -9.74 6.67 8.32
C SER A 3 -9.47 5.71 7.16
N GLN A 4 -9.49 6.26 5.94
CA GLN A 4 -9.10 5.59 4.69
C GLN A 4 -7.70 6.02 4.26
N VAL A 5 -6.80 5.05 4.09
CA VAL A 5 -5.38 5.31 3.75
C VAL A 5 -5.06 4.79 2.36
N LEU A 6 -4.34 5.58 1.56
CA LEU A 6 -3.72 5.16 0.32
C LEU A 6 -2.20 5.06 0.49
N ILE A 7 -1.61 3.95 0.05
CA ILE A 7 -0.17 3.77 -0.10
C ILE A 7 0.15 3.63 -1.59
N ILE A 8 1.03 4.48 -2.11
CA ILE A 8 1.60 4.35 -3.46
C ILE A 8 3.01 3.78 -3.33
N GLY A 9 3.28 2.66 -4.00
CA GLY A 9 4.51 1.88 -3.87
C GLY A 9 4.53 0.99 -2.62
N GLY A 10 5.70 0.85 -2.01
CA GLY A 10 5.90 0.07 -0.78
C GLY A 10 5.68 -1.43 -0.94
N GLY A 11 5.97 -2.01 -2.11
CA GLY A 11 5.81 -3.43 -2.42
C GLY A 11 6.48 -4.43 -1.46
N ASP A 12 7.38 -3.97 -0.57
CA ASP A 12 7.96 -4.80 0.49
C ASP A 12 6.97 -5.12 1.65
N GLY A 13 5.89 -4.35 1.74
CA GLY A 13 4.84 -4.45 2.76
C GLY A 13 5.16 -3.78 4.10
N GLY A 14 6.31 -3.10 4.24
CA GLY A 14 6.75 -2.46 5.48
C GLY A 14 5.81 -1.35 5.95
N VAL A 15 5.49 -0.42 5.06
CA VAL A 15 4.54 0.66 5.35
C VAL A 15 3.16 0.09 5.66
N LEU A 16 2.67 -0.84 4.83
CA LEU A 16 1.40 -1.51 5.03
C LEU A 16 1.31 -2.18 6.42
N ARG A 17 2.36 -2.91 6.82
CA ARG A 17 2.44 -3.57 8.12
C ARG A 17 2.25 -2.59 9.28
N GLU A 18 2.79 -1.38 9.19
CA GLU A 18 2.64 -0.39 10.25
C GLU A 18 1.25 0.27 10.21
N VAL A 19 0.79 0.67 9.03
CA VAL A 19 -0.51 1.35 8.85
C VAL A 19 -1.65 0.49 9.41
N VAL A 20 -1.69 -0.81 9.13
CA VAL A 20 -2.80 -1.68 9.55
C VAL A 20 -2.90 -1.87 11.07
N LYS A 21 -1.83 -1.58 11.83
CA LYS A 21 -1.83 -1.62 13.30
C LYS A 21 -2.63 -0.48 13.93
N HIS A 22 -2.85 0.61 13.21
CA HIS A 22 -3.59 1.75 13.75
C HIS A 22 -5.08 1.41 13.89
N PRO A 23 -5.67 1.54 15.09
CA PRO A 23 -7.08 1.18 15.32
C PRO A 23 -8.06 2.13 14.63
N ALA A 24 -7.63 3.36 14.33
CA ALA A 24 -8.45 4.36 13.63
C ALA A 24 -8.53 4.14 12.11
N VAL A 25 -7.69 3.27 11.54
CA VAL A 25 -7.69 2.92 10.11
C VAL A 25 -8.66 1.77 9.89
N GLU A 26 -9.69 1.95 9.06
CA GLU A 26 -10.54 0.84 8.59
C GLU A 26 -10.03 0.17 7.34
N SER A 27 -9.59 0.97 6.36
CA SER A 27 -9.22 0.48 5.05
C SER A 27 -7.90 1.08 4.58
N VAL A 28 -7.14 0.25 3.90
CA VAL A 28 -5.90 0.62 3.25
C VAL A 28 -5.99 0.16 1.81
N VAL A 29 -5.81 1.08 0.87
CA VAL A 29 -5.50 0.72 -0.50
C VAL A 29 -3.99 0.82 -0.67
N GLN A 30 -3.35 -0.24 -1.16
CA GLN A 30 -1.97 -0.18 -1.61
C GLN A 30 -1.95 -0.32 -3.13
N CYS A 31 -1.30 0.61 -3.81
CA CYS A 31 -1.10 0.60 -5.25
C CYS A 31 0.40 0.42 -5.55
N GLU A 32 0.77 -0.72 -6.09
CA GLU A 32 2.16 -1.07 -6.43
C GLU A 32 2.23 -1.43 -7.93
N ILE A 33 3.22 -0.90 -8.64
CA ILE A 33 3.33 -1.07 -10.09
C ILE A 33 3.87 -2.45 -10.46
N ASP A 34 4.72 -3.03 -9.61
CA ASP A 34 5.41 -4.28 -9.88
C ASP A 34 4.94 -5.41 -8.95
N GLU A 35 4.15 -6.34 -9.50
CA GLU A 35 3.68 -7.51 -8.76
C GLU A 35 4.82 -8.41 -8.29
N ASP A 36 5.94 -8.50 -9.03
CA ASP A 36 7.05 -9.37 -8.67
C ASP A 36 7.69 -8.90 -7.36
N VAL A 37 7.78 -7.59 -7.11
CA VAL A 37 8.26 -7.04 -5.84
C VAL A 37 7.41 -7.54 -4.67
N ILE A 38 6.08 -7.58 -4.83
CA ILE A 38 5.15 -8.07 -3.81
C ILE A 38 5.37 -9.56 -3.55
N GLN A 39 5.46 -10.37 -4.61
CA GLN A 39 5.60 -11.82 -4.49
C GLN A 39 6.95 -12.21 -3.89
N VAL A 40 8.03 -11.57 -4.34
CA VAL A 40 9.39 -11.76 -3.79
C VAL A 40 9.42 -11.35 -2.32
N SER A 41 8.80 -10.22 -1.96
CA SER A 41 8.76 -9.75 -0.57
C SER A 41 7.95 -10.69 0.33
N LYS A 42 6.81 -11.20 -0.13
CA LYS A 42 6.05 -12.25 0.59
C LYS A 42 6.88 -13.51 0.81
N LYS A 43 7.69 -13.90 -0.17
CA LYS A 43 8.53 -15.11 -0.12
C LYS A 43 9.74 -14.97 0.79
N TYR A 44 10.48 -13.87 0.67
CA TYR A 44 11.80 -13.72 1.31
C TYR A 44 11.79 -12.78 2.52
N LEU A 45 10.79 -11.89 2.65
CA LEU A 45 10.64 -10.94 3.75
C LEU A 45 9.28 -11.12 4.48
N PRO A 46 8.90 -12.34 4.93
CA PRO A 46 7.56 -12.60 5.46
C PRO A 46 7.19 -11.73 6.68
N GLY A 47 8.17 -11.32 7.49
CA GLY A 47 7.95 -10.41 8.62
C GLY A 47 7.68 -8.95 8.22
N MET A 48 8.12 -8.53 7.03
CA MET A 48 7.74 -7.23 6.45
C MET A 48 6.39 -7.35 5.75
N ALA A 49 6.23 -8.39 4.94
CA ALA A 49 5.04 -8.67 4.15
C ALA A 49 3.80 -9.12 4.94
N VAL A 50 3.88 -9.27 6.28
CA VAL A 50 2.75 -9.73 7.11
C VAL A 50 1.51 -8.81 7.00
N GLY A 51 1.70 -7.55 6.61
CA GLY A 51 0.59 -6.62 6.35
C GLY A 51 -0.33 -7.10 5.21
N TYR A 52 0.17 -7.87 4.25
CA TYR A 52 -0.60 -8.34 3.08
C TYR A 52 -1.75 -9.29 3.43
N SER A 53 -1.77 -9.90 4.63
CA SER A 53 -2.89 -10.71 5.11
C SER A 53 -3.93 -9.92 5.90
N SER A 54 -3.78 -8.60 6.02
CA SER A 54 -4.73 -7.76 6.74
C SER A 54 -6.08 -7.71 6.02
N ALA A 55 -7.18 -7.92 6.75
CA ALA A 55 -8.53 -7.75 6.22
C ALA A 55 -8.85 -6.29 5.84
N LYS A 56 -8.02 -5.32 6.27
CA LYS A 56 -8.15 -3.91 5.91
C LYS A 56 -7.59 -3.59 4.51
N LEU A 57 -6.82 -4.49 3.91
CA LEU A 57 -6.10 -4.24 2.67
C LEU A 57 -6.97 -4.51 1.43
N THR A 58 -6.98 -3.54 0.52
CA THR A 58 -7.25 -3.74 -0.90
C THR A 58 -5.96 -3.50 -1.67
N LEU A 59 -5.47 -4.53 -2.36
CA LEU A 59 -4.26 -4.43 -3.18
C LEU A 59 -4.62 -4.12 -4.63
N HIS A 60 -3.99 -3.09 -5.20
CA HIS A 60 -4.06 -2.74 -6.60
C HIS A 60 -2.66 -2.89 -7.22
N VAL A 61 -2.55 -3.73 -8.25
CA VAL A 61 -1.32 -3.83 -9.05
C VAL A 61 -1.50 -2.94 -10.27
N GLY A 62 -0.71 -1.86 -10.36
CA GLY A 62 -0.82 -0.89 -11.44
C GLY A 62 -0.12 0.44 -11.15
N ASP A 63 -0.23 1.36 -12.10
CA ASP A 63 0.35 2.69 -12.00
C ASP A 63 -0.39 3.55 -10.95
N GLY A 64 0.34 4.01 -9.94
CA GLY A 64 -0.19 4.87 -8.87
C GLY A 64 -0.75 6.21 -9.35
N PHE A 65 -0.18 6.82 -10.39
CA PHE A 65 -0.70 8.06 -10.97
C PHE A 65 -2.04 7.83 -11.66
N GLU A 66 -2.18 6.75 -12.43
CA GLU A 66 -3.45 6.40 -13.07
C GLU A 66 -4.51 6.04 -12.03
N PHE A 67 -4.13 5.31 -10.98
CA PHE A 67 -5.02 5.03 -9.86
C PHE A 67 -5.55 6.32 -9.21
N MET A 68 -4.66 7.27 -8.89
CA MET A 68 -5.06 8.53 -8.25
C MET A 68 -5.97 9.39 -9.15
N LYS A 69 -5.73 9.44 -10.47
CA LYS A 69 -6.59 10.19 -11.40
C LYS A 69 -8.04 9.72 -11.36
N GLN A 70 -8.26 8.42 -11.16
CA GLN A 70 -9.58 7.78 -11.16
C GLN A 70 -10.27 7.80 -9.77
N ASN A 71 -9.53 8.12 -8.70
CA ASN A 71 -9.99 8.00 -7.31
C ASN A 71 -9.82 9.32 -6.53
N GLN A 72 -10.40 10.41 -7.04
CA GLN A 72 -10.32 11.73 -6.41
C GLN A 72 -11.17 11.81 -5.13
N GLU A 73 -10.70 12.55 -4.13
CA GLU A 73 -11.38 12.83 -2.83
C GLU A 73 -11.71 11.58 -1.97
N ALA A 74 -11.05 10.44 -2.21
CA ALA A 74 -11.40 9.17 -1.57
C ALA A 74 -10.65 8.85 -0.26
N PHE A 75 -9.57 9.59 0.08
CA PHE A 75 -8.65 9.20 1.15
C PHE A 75 -8.34 10.33 2.15
N ASP A 76 -8.25 9.98 3.43
CA ASP A 76 -7.87 10.91 4.50
C ASP A 76 -6.35 11.08 4.61
N VAL A 77 -5.60 10.03 4.25
CA VAL A 77 -4.13 10.00 4.28
C VAL A 77 -3.60 9.33 3.01
N ILE A 78 -2.58 9.95 2.40
CA ILE A 78 -1.82 9.39 1.28
C ILE A 78 -0.36 9.28 1.70
N ILE A 79 0.22 8.09 1.53
CA ILE A 79 1.63 7.79 1.77
C ILE A 79 2.27 7.41 0.43
N THR A 80 3.30 8.14 0.03
CA THR A 80 4.13 7.82 -1.14
C THR A 80 5.42 7.16 -0.68
N ASP A 81 5.53 5.86 -0.91
CA ASP A 81 6.73 5.05 -0.66
C ASP A 81 7.29 4.58 -2.00
N SER A 82 7.73 5.55 -2.79
CA SER A 82 8.29 5.36 -4.12
C SER A 82 9.81 5.45 -4.09
N SER A 83 10.46 4.78 -5.03
CA SER A 83 11.86 5.05 -5.35
C SER A 83 12.06 6.51 -5.75
N ASP A 84 13.31 6.96 -5.73
CA ASP A 84 13.66 8.25 -6.31
C ASP A 84 13.26 8.30 -7.81
N PRO A 85 13.01 9.50 -8.38
CA PRO A 85 12.54 9.64 -9.77
C PRO A 85 13.50 9.07 -10.82
N MET A 86 14.76 8.86 -10.43
CA MET A 86 15.82 8.26 -11.23
C MET A 86 16.21 6.94 -10.55
N GLY A 87 15.33 5.94 -10.66
CA GLY A 87 15.54 4.57 -10.19
C GLY A 87 16.34 3.73 -11.17
#